data_AF-A0A328PUL6-F1
#
_entry.id   AF-A0A328PUL6-F1
#
_cell.length_a   1.000
_cell.length_b   1.000
_cell.length_c   1.000
_cell.angle_alpha   90.00
_cell.angle_beta   90.00
_cell.angle_gamma   90.00
#
_symmetry.space_group_name_H-M   'P 1'
#
loop_
_entity.id
_entity.type
_entity.pdbx_description
1 polymer ?
#
loop_
_entity_poly.entity_id
_entity_poly.type
_entity_poly.pdbx_seq_one_letter_code
_entity_poly.pdbx_strand_id
1 'polypeptide(L)'
;MKIDFSIYHDTVLGFMQEEEVTSDGKIIPQVIYWVKFTEDSKQKLLNEIKKFDEEMYQEYKDGLKEFKETDDIVPLSFVLVFNDIEEVDPFFEFLISLKNVVDIVAYSFINEVSLEEESNQEDIDDDFEGNPCVFTEEKDGACYLSVLDWDMNEIEERSGVFEKDDENIKFLRLNLF
;
A
#
# COMPACT_ATOMS: atom_id res chain seq x y z
N MET A 1 -10.80 9.08 -18.51
CA MET A 1 -9.48 9.67 -18.23
C MET A 1 -8.62 8.48 -17.87
N LYS A 2 -7.60 8.12 -18.66
CA LYS A 2 -6.66 7.08 -18.23
C LYS A 2 -5.87 7.72 -17.09
N ILE A 3 -5.98 7.17 -15.89
CA ILE A 3 -5.16 7.59 -14.76
C ILE A 3 -3.75 7.05 -15.03
N ASP A 4 -2.75 7.84 -14.64
CA ASP A 4 -1.35 7.57 -14.88
C ASP A 4 -0.76 6.97 -13.59
N PHE A 5 -0.50 5.66 -13.56
CA PHE A 5 0.04 4.96 -12.38
C PHE A 5 1.32 5.60 -11.84
N SER A 6 2.07 6.28 -12.72
CA SER A 6 3.28 7.01 -12.34
C SER A 6 3.01 7.99 -11.20
N ILE A 7 1.83 8.62 -11.10
CA ILE A 7 1.63 9.59 -10.01
C ILE A 7 1.60 8.94 -8.64
N TYR A 8 1.00 7.75 -8.50
CA TYR A 8 0.98 7.02 -7.24
C TYR A 8 2.35 6.46 -6.95
N HIS A 9 2.97 5.84 -7.94
CA HIS A 9 4.29 5.23 -7.81
C HIS A 9 5.37 6.26 -7.51
N ASP A 10 5.46 7.36 -8.27
CA ASP A 10 6.40 8.46 -8.03
C ASP A 10 6.21 9.07 -6.64
N THR A 11 4.96 9.19 -6.17
CA THR A 11 4.68 9.69 -4.82
C THR A 11 5.16 8.69 -3.77
N VAL A 12 4.89 7.38 -3.93
CA VAL A 12 5.38 6.35 -3.02
C VAL A 12 6.90 6.27 -3.04
N LEU A 13 7.54 6.31 -4.21
CA LEU A 13 8.99 6.28 -4.35
C LEU A 13 9.63 7.49 -3.67
N GLY A 14 9.00 8.67 -3.78
CA GLY A 14 9.41 9.86 -3.03
C GLY A 14 9.38 9.61 -1.52
N PHE A 15 8.30 9.03 -0.99
CA PHE A 15 8.24 8.65 0.43
C PHE A 15 9.30 7.61 0.81
N MET A 16 9.52 6.61 -0.05
CA MET A 16 10.50 5.56 0.23
C MET A 16 11.94 6.09 0.28
N GLN A 17 12.22 7.20 -0.39
CA GLN A 17 13.52 7.88 -0.37
C GLN A 17 13.69 8.84 0.83
N GLU A 18 12.59 9.33 1.40
CA GLU A 18 12.59 10.34 2.48
C GLU A 18 12.29 9.76 3.88
N GLU A 19 11.58 8.62 3.98
CA GLU A 19 11.09 8.05 5.23
C GLU A 19 11.82 6.78 5.71
N GLU A 20 11.63 6.43 6.99
CA GLU A 20 12.03 5.15 7.61
C GLU A 20 11.16 3.97 7.13
N VAL A 21 10.94 3.82 5.82
CA VAL A 21 10.27 2.64 5.22
C VAL A 21 11.09 1.35 5.35
N THR A 22 12.35 1.45 5.80
CA THR A 22 13.21 0.31 6.07
C THR A 22 13.58 0.22 7.55
N SER A 23 13.48 -0.96 8.15
CA SER A 23 13.99 -1.28 9.49
C SER A 23 14.87 -2.53 9.42
N ASP A 24 16.05 -2.48 10.03
CA ASP A 24 17.03 -3.58 10.04
C ASP A 24 17.34 -4.17 8.65
N GLY A 25 17.38 -3.31 7.62
CA GLY A 25 17.65 -3.71 6.24
C GLY A 25 16.46 -4.34 5.50
N LYS A 26 15.24 -4.23 6.06
CA LYS A 26 14.01 -4.76 5.47
C LYS A 26 12.95 -3.68 5.30
N ILE A 27 12.09 -3.82 4.30
CA ILE A 27 10.93 -2.94 4.12
C ILE A 27 9.92 -3.21 5.24
N ILE A 28 9.47 -2.14 5.90
CA ILE A 28 8.30 -2.17 6.76
C ILE A 28 7.07 -2.20 5.84
N PRO A 29 6.24 -3.26 5.84
CA PRO A 29 5.13 -3.34 4.90
C PRO A 29 4.05 -2.31 5.22
N GLN A 30 3.50 -1.66 4.18
CA GLN A 30 2.53 -0.57 4.35
C GLN A 30 1.50 -0.56 3.22
N VAL A 31 0.25 -0.28 3.56
CA VAL A 31 -0.83 -0.06 2.59
C VAL A 31 -1.17 1.42 2.56
N ILE A 32 -1.10 2.03 1.39
CA ILE A 32 -1.50 3.42 1.17
C ILE A 32 -2.83 3.43 0.41
N TYR A 33 -3.87 4.01 1.01
CA TYR A 33 -5.13 4.28 0.31
C TYR A 33 -5.10 5.66 -0.33
N TRP A 34 -5.40 5.70 -1.61
CA TRP A 34 -5.57 6.93 -2.37
C TRP A 34 -7.04 7.32 -2.34
N VAL A 35 -7.36 8.34 -1.56
CA VAL A 35 -8.74 8.62 -1.15
C VAL A 35 -9.21 9.99 -1.61
N LYS A 36 -10.44 10.05 -2.11
CA LYS A 36 -11.18 11.30 -2.29
C LYS A 36 -12.13 11.53 -1.13
N PHE A 37 -12.09 12.74 -0.59
CA PHE A 37 -12.87 13.10 0.58
C PHE A 37 -14.00 14.08 0.30
N THR A 38 -15.08 13.88 1.04
CA THR A 38 -16.07 14.89 1.42
C THR A 38 -15.94 15.07 2.93
N GLU A 39 -16.46 16.17 3.49
CA GLU A 39 -16.42 16.32 4.96
C GLU A 39 -17.20 15.23 5.70
N ASP A 40 -18.27 14.70 5.10
CA ASP A 40 -19.02 13.58 5.67
C ASP A 40 -18.18 12.28 5.67
N SER A 41 -17.52 11.95 4.55
CA SER A 41 -16.67 10.75 4.47
C SER A 41 -15.43 10.86 5.37
N LYS A 42 -14.85 12.07 5.50
CA LYS A 42 -13.74 12.35 6.42
C LYS A 42 -14.13 12.10 7.88
N GLN A 43 -15.29 12.59 8.31
CA GLN A 43 -15.79 12.34 9.67
C GLN A 43 -16.10 10.86 9.91
N LYS A 44 -16.69 10.17 8.92
CA LYS A 44 -16.95 8.74 9.01
C LYS A 44 -15.65 7.94 9.11
N LEU A 45 -14.65 8.23 8.30
CA LEU A 45 -13.31 7.63 8.38
C LEU A 45 -12.73 7.79 9.79
N LEU A 46 -12.68 9.03 10.29
CA LEU A 46 -12.13 9.31 11.62
C LEU A 46 -12.88 8.56 12.74
N ASN A 47 -14.19 8.37 12.59
CA ASN A 47 -14.97 7.57 13.53
C ASN A 47 -14.66 6.07 13.44
N GLU A 48 -14.44 5.53 12.25
CA GLU A 48 -14.04 4.12 12.09
C GLU A 48 -12.62 3.88 12.62
N ILE A 49 -11.66 4.75 12.29
CA ILE A 49 -10.30 4.71 12.84
C ILE A 49 -10.37 4.73 14.38
N LYS A 50 -11.12 5.66 14.97
CA LYS A 50 -11.22 5.77 16.43
C LYS A 50 -11.76 4.52 17.13
N LYS A 51 -12.69 3.80 16.49
CA LYS A 51 -13.22 2.54 17.04
C LYS A 51 -12.18 1.42 16.99
N PHE A 52 -11.31 1.47 16.00
CA PHE A 52 -10.27 0.49 15.77
C PHE A 52 -9.05 0.78 16.66
N ASP A 53 -8.51 2.00 16.58
CA ASP A 53 -7.30 2.44 17.25
C ASP A 53 -7.35 3.96 17.57
N GLU A 54 -7.21 4.31 18.85
CA GLU A 54 -7.25 5.71 19.32
C GLU A 54 -5.96 6.48 18.99
N GLU A 55 -4.80 5.82 18.97
CA GLU A 55 -3.51 6.44 18.64
C GLU A 55 -3.48 6.80 17.15
N MET A 56 -3.80 5.84 16.29
CA MET A 56 -3.99 6.07 14.85
C MET A 56 -5.01 7.19 14.60
N TYR A 57 -6.10 7.25 15.38
CA TYR A 57 -7.08 8.34 15.26
C TYR A 57 -6.47 9.72 15.51
N GLN A 58 -5.58 9.89 16.50
CA GLN A 58 -4.97 11.20 16.75
C GLN A 58 -4.06 11.63 15.60
N GLU A 59 -3.26 10.71 15.08
CA GLU A 59 -2.37 10.96 13.92
C GLU A 59 -3.16 11.44 12.71
N TYR A 60 -4.18 10.67 12.32
CA TYR A 60 -5.02 11.00 11.18
C TYR A 60 -5.85 12.26 11.39
N LYS A 61 -6.37 12.48 12.61
CA LYS A 61 -7.15 13.68 12.91
C LYS A 61 -6.34 14.95 12.72
N ASP A 62 -5.06 14.93 13.10
CA ASP A 62 -4.19 16.09 12.96
C ASP A 62 -3.72 16.27 11.51
N GLY A 63 -3.25 15.21 10.85
CA GLY A 63 -2.85 15.26 9.44
C GLY A 63 -3.99 15.66 8.49
N LEU A 64 -5.20 15.14 8.73
CA LEU A 64 -6.35 15.44 7.87
C LEU A 64 -6.88 16.88 8.01
N LYS A 65 -6.49 17.65 9.04
CA LYS A 65 -6.92 19.07 9.17
C LYS A 65 -6.39 19.95 8.04
N GLU A 66 -5.24 19.60 7.48
CA GLU A 66 -4.55 20.41 6.48
C GLU A 66 -5.19 20.28 5.08
N PHE A 67 -5.84 19.16 4.82
CA PHE A 67 -6.54 18.89 3.56
C PHE A 67 -7.92 19.54 3.54
N LYS A 68 -8.12 20.42 2.57
CA LYS A 68 -9.40 21.10 2.28
C LYS A 68 -10.21 20.31 1.26
N GLU A 69 -11.53 20.49 1.28
CA GLU A 69 -12.44 20.02 0.23
C GLU A 69 -11.95 20.48 -1.15
N THR A 70 -11.32 19.56 -1.87
CA THR A 70 -10.81 19.74 -3.23
C THR A 70 -10.88 18.38 -3.92
N ASP A 71 -10.85 18.35 -5.24
CA ASP A 71 -10.75 17.11 -6.04
C ASP A 71 -9.43 16.34 -5.82
N ASP A 72 -8.65 16.74 -4.82
CA ASP A 72 -7.34 16.20 -4.48
C ASP A 72 -7.46 14.78 -3.93
N ILE A 73 -6.57 13.93 -4.40
CA ILE A 73 -6.43 12.56 -3.92
C ILE A 73 -5.46 12.61 -2.74
N VAL A 74 -5.91 12.16 -1.58
CA VAL A 74 -5.16 12.20 -0.32
C VAL A 74 -4.64 10.79 0.01
N PRO A 75 -3.33 10.61 0.24
CA PRO A 75 -2.78 9.34 0.71
C PRO A 75 -3.11 9.12 2.19
N LEU A 76 -3.52 7.90 2.54
CA LEU A 76 -3.65 7.42 3.92
C LEU A 76 -2.76 6.19 4.08
N SER A 77 -1.67 6.29 4.85
CA SER A 77 -0.74 5.18 5.07
C SER A 77 -1.07 4.35 6.31
N PHE A 78 -1.15 3.04 6.13
CA PHE A 78 -1.42 2.07 7.17
C PHE A 78 -0.25 1.09 7.26
N VAL A 79 0.51 1.19 8.35
CA VAL A 79 1.67 0.31 8.61
C VAL A 79 1.20 -1.06 9.08
N LEU A 80 1.75 -2.13 8.49
CA LEU A 80 1.40 -3.51 8.80
C LEU A 80 2.38 -4.13 9.80
N VAL A 81 2.47 -3.53 10.99
CA VAL A 81 3.31 -4.05 12.09
C VAL A 81 2.38 -4.54 13.20
N PHE A 82 2.49 -5.83 13.50
CA PHE A 82 1.64 -6.53 14.45
C PHE A 82 2.50 -7.18 15.53
N ASN A 83 2.03 -7.15 16.77
CA ASN A 83 2.70 -7.84 17.88
C ASN A 83 2.37 -9.34 17.88
N ASP A 84 1.19 -9.70 17.37
CA ASP A 84 0.71 -11.06 17.28
C ASP A 84 -0.13 -11.31 16.01
N ILE A 85 -0.33 -12.59 15.70
CA ILE A 85 -1.11 -13.01 14.52
C ILE A 85 -2.61 -12.75 14.68
N GLU A 86 -3.11 -12.59 15.92
CA GLU A 86 -4.54 -12.34 16.20
C GLU A 86 -4.94 -10.90 15.85
N GLU A 87 -3.98 -9.97 15.79
CA GLU A 87 -4.16 -8.58 15.33
C GLU A 87 -4.35 -8.48 13.80
N VAL A 88 -3.89 -9.47 13.03
CA VAL A 88 -3.85 -9.42 11.56
C VAL A 88 -5.24 -9.42 10.93
N ASP A 89 -6.07 -10.41 11.26
CA ASP A 89 -7.42 -10.53 10.68
C ASP A 89 -8.29 -9.29 10.98
N PRO A 90 -8.39 -8.81 12.24
CA PRO A 90 -9.13 -7.58 12.57
C PRO A 90 -8.64 -6.35 11.81
N PHE A 91 -7.33 -6.23 11.58
CA PHE A 91 -6.78 -5.10 10.85
C PHE A 91 -7.16 -5.13 9.37
N PHE A 92 -7.08 -6.30 8.72
CA PHE A 92 -7.54 -6.43 7.34
C PHE A 92 -9.05 -6.24 7.20
N GLU A 93 -9.84 -6.72 8.16
CA GLU A 93 -11.28 -6.44 8.21
C GLU A 93 -11.55 -4.93 8.33
N PHE A 94 -10.78 -4.23 9.16
CA PHE A 94 -10.84 -2.77 9.30
C PHE A 94 -10.51 -2.07 7.96
N LEU A 95 -9.38 -2.40 7.33
CA LEU A 95 -8.97 -1.88 6.03
C LEU A 95 -10.06 -2.07 4.97
N ILE A 96 -10.61 -3.29 4.86
CA ILE A 96 -11.69 -3.60 3.92
C ILE A 96 -12.96 -2.80 4.25
N SER A 97 -13.24 -2.54 5.53
CA SER A 97 -14.42 -1.77 5.94
C SER A 97 -14.37 -0.31 5.45
N LEU A 98 -13.18 0.27 5.28
CA LEU A 98 -12.99 1.67 4.92
C LEU A 98 -13.58 2.01 3.55
N LYS A 99 -13.64 1.05 2.62
CA LYS A 99 -14.26 1.25 1.30
C LYS A 99 -15.75 1.63 1.35
N ASN A 100 -16.41 1.39 2.49
CA ASN A 100 -17.81 1.74 2.70
C ASN A 100 -18.00 3.17 3.21
N VAL A 101 -16.93 3.83 3.68
CA VAL A 101 -17.00 5.18 4.27
C VAL A 101 -16.30 6.23 3.44
N VAL A 102 -15.30 5.85 2.63
CA VAL A 102 -14.52 6.77 1.78
C VAL A 102 -14.44 6.28 0.33
N ASP A 103 -14.23 7.20 -0.60
CA ASP A 103 -14.01 6.86 -2.01
C ASP A 103 -12.53 6.55 -2.24
N ILE A 104 -12.17 5.27 -2.11
CA ILE A 104 -10.85 4.75 -2.45
C ILE A 104 -10.77 4.63 -3.97
N VAL A 105 -9.90 5.41 -4.61
CA VAL A 105 -9.71 5.39 -6.07
C VAL A 105 -8.61 4.41 -6.50
N ALA A 106 -7.66 4.15 -5.61
CA ALA A 106 -6.58 3.17 -5.76
C ALA A 106 -6.02 2.80 -4.39
N TYR A 107 -5.24 1.73 -4.31
CA TYR A 107 -4.33 1.51 -3.19
C TYR A 107 -2.94 1.14 -3.68
N SER A 108 -1.93 1.51 -2.91
CA SER A 108 -0.56 1.00 -3.07
C SER A 108 -0.21 0.08 -1.90
N PHE A 109 0.50 -1.00 -2.16
CA PHE A 109 1.06 -1.89 -1.16
C PHE A 109 2.57 -1.90 -1.32
N ILE A 110 3.26 -1.44 -0.28
CA ILE A 110 4.72 -1.42 -0.18
C ILE A 110 5.14 -2.66 0.58
N ASN A 111 5.97 -3.50 -0.02
CA ASN A 111 6.46 -4.75 0.57
C ASN A 111 7.74 -5.22 -0.13
N GLU A 112 8.33 -6.32 0.33
CA GLU A 112 9.34 -7.07 -0.42
C GLU A 112 8.68 -8.16 -1.27
N VAL A 113 9.17 -8.34 -2.50
CA VAL A 113 8.80 -9.44 -3.38
C VAL A 113 10.03 -10.17 -3.86
N SER A 114 9.93 -11.49 -3.90
CA SER A 114 10.83 -12.30 -4.71
C SER A 114 10.03 -12.85 -5.87
N LEU A 115 10.32 -12.33 -7.06
CA LEU A 115 9.81 -12.89 -8.29
C LEU A 115 10.75 -14.03 -8.66
N GLU A 116 10.30 -15.27 -8.48
CA GLU A 116 11.08 -16.47 -8.80
C GLU A 116 11.60 -16.37 -10.25
N GLU A 117 12.91 -16.29 -10.45
CA GLU A 117 13.50 -16.89 -11.63
C GLU A 117 13.56 -18.39 -11.34
N GLU A 118 12.88 -19.21 -12.14
CA GLU A 118 12.95 -20.67 -12.05
C GLU A 118 14.41 -21.15 -12.07
N SER A 119 15.03 -21.28 -10.89
CA SER A 119 16.25 -22.06 -10.73
C SER A 119 16.22 -22.76 -9.39
N ASN A 120 15.65 -23.97 -9.45
CA ASN A 120 15.94 -25.11 -8.58
C ASN A 120 16.01 -24.80 -7.08
N GLN A 121 14.89 -25.06 -6.42
CA GLN A 121 14.83 -25.47 -5.02
C GLN A 121 15.94 -26.51 -4.73
N GLU A 122 17.02 -26.09 -4.08
CA GLU A 122 17.89 -26.87 -3.20
C GLU A 122 18.99 -25.88 -2.75
N ASP A 123 18.92 -25.45 -1.49
CA ASP A 123 19.73 -24.43 -0.79
C ASP A 123 19.00 -23.08 -0.59
N ILE A 124 17.91 -23.11 0.19
CA ILE A 124 17.37 -21.90 0.82
C ILE A 124 18.30 -21.59 2.00
N ASP A 125 19.35 -20.80 1.75
CA ASP A 125 19.98 -20.02 2.81
C ASP A 125 18.91 -19.05 3.39
N ASP A 126 18.93 -18.82 4.70
CA ASP A 126 18.01 -17.90 5.41
C ASP A 126 18.11 -16.42 4.96
N ASP A 127 18.95 -16.12 3.95
CA ASP A 127 19.24 -14.80 3.36
C ASP A 127 18.51 -14.59 2.01
N PHE A 128 17.26 -15.03 1.88
CA PHE A 128 16.46 -14.73 0.69
C PHE A 128 16.04 -13.25 0.71
N GLU A 129 16.88 -12.37 0.15
CA GLU A 129 16.61 -10.94 0.02
C GLU A 129 15.57 -10.69 -1.09
N GLY A 130 14.33 -10.39 -0.70
CA GLY A 130 13.33 -9.86 -1.63
C GLY A 130 13.73 -8.46 -2.11
N ASN A 131 13.24 -8.07 -3.29
CA ASN A 131 13.36 -6.70 -3.76
C ASN A 131 12.23 -5.85 -3.16
N PRO A 132 12.51 -4.61 -2.71
CA PRO A 132 11.45 -3.66 -2.41
C PRO A 132 10.53 -3.50 -3.61
N CYS A 133 9.23 -3.37 -3.35
CA CYS A 133 8.26 -3.12 -4.40
C CYS A 133 7.13 -2.22 -3.94
N VAL A 134 6.51 -1.61 -4.95
CA VAL A 134 5.25 -0.90 -4.84
C VAL A 134 4.28 -1.59 -5.78
N PHE A 135 3.23 -2.21 -5.24
CA PHE A 135 2.11 -2.71 -6.01
C PHE A 135 0.97 -1.71 -5.94
N THR A 136 0.34 -1.35 -7.06
CA THR A 136 -0.86 -0.52 -7.08
C THR A 136 -1.98 -1.19 -7.84
N GLU A 137 -3.18 -1.16 -7.26
CA GLU A 137 -4.41 -1.55 -7.94
C GLU A 137 -5.41 -0.38 -7.89
N GLU A 138 -5.89 0.00 -9.06
CA GLU A 138 -6.95 1.01 -9.23
C GLU A 138 -8.34 0.39 -9.13
N LYS A 139 -9.34 1.24 -8.85
CA LYS A 139 -10.75 0.86 -8.71
C LYS A 139 -11.35 0.17 -9.94
N ASP A 140 -10.80 0.38 -11.14
CA ASP A 140 -11.22 -0.29 -12.37
C ASP A 140 -10.54 -1.66 -12.60
N GLY A 141 -9.68 -2.07 -11.65
CA GLY A 141 -8.96 -3.34 -11.66
C GLY A 141 -7.64 -3.31 -12.41
N ALA A 142 -7.15 -2.12 -12.79
CA ALA A 142 -5.86 -2.00 -13.43
C ALA A 142 -4.72 -2.10 -12.39
N CYS A 143 -3.76 -2.99 -12.63
CA CYS A 143 -2.68 -3.30 -11.68
C CYS A 143 -1.32 -2.88 -12.26
N TYR A 144 -0.47 -2.32 -11.41
CA TYR A 144 0.90 -1.96 -11.75
C TYR A 144 1.83 -2.36 -10.60
N LEU A 145 3.02 -2.86 -10.92
CA LEU A 145 4.05 -3.24 -9.96
C LEU A 145 5.35 -2.54 -10.34
N SER A 146 5.97 -1.84 -9.40
CA SER A 146 7.36 -1.42 -9.49
C SER A 146 8.19 -2.28 -8.57
N VAL A 147 9.21 -2.93 -9.11
CA VAL A 147 10.24 -3.65 -8.35
C VAL A 147 11.51 -2.81 -8.34
N LEU A 148 12.13 -2.66 -7.18
CA LEU A 148 13.27 -1.76 -6.98
C LEU A 148 14.52 -2.53 -6.56
N ASP A 149 15.68 -1.98 -6.86
CA ASP A 149 16.89 -2.31 -6.13
C ASP A 149 16.90 -1.64 -4.74
N TRP A 150 17.85 -2.02 -3.89
CA TRP A 150 18.00 -1.44 -2.55
C TRP A 150 18.47 0.02 -2.55
N ASP A 151 18.90 0.54 -3.71
CA ASP A 151 19.19 1.95 -3.93
C ASP A 151 17.93 2.72 -4.43
N MET A 152 16.75 2.08 -4.38
CA MET A 152 15.45 2.62 -4.80
C MET A 152 15.36 2.97 -6.29
N ASN A 153 16.17 2.34 -7.14
CA ASN A 153 16.04 2.43 -8.59
C ASN A 153 15.14 1.32 -9.12
N GLU A 154 14.26 1.66 -10.04
CA GLU A 154 13.34 0.69 -10.66
C GLU A 154 14.08 -0.33 -11.54
N ILE A 155 13.74 -1.61 -11.36
CA ILE A 155 14.20 -2.73 -12.17
C ILE A 155 13.16 -2.93 -13.27
N GLU A 156 13.32 -2.21 -14.39
CA GLU A 156 12.33 -2.17 -15.50
C GLU A 156 11.88 -3.55 -15.99
N GLU A 157 12.76 -4.56 -15.98
CA GLU A 157 12.47 -5.92 -16.45
C GLU A 157 11.49 -6.68 -15.54
N ARG A 158 11.35 -6.25 -14.28
CA ARG A 158 10.50 -6.85 -13.25
C ARG A 158 9.28 -5.98 -12.92
N SER A 159 9.24 -4.77 -13.44
CA SER A 159 8.14 -3.81 -13.27
C SER A 159 7.18 -3.82 -14.47
N GLY A 160 5.94 -3.37 -14.25
CA GLY A 160 5.01 -3.13 -15.33
C GLY A 160 3.54 -3.24 -14.96
N VAL A 161 2.71 -3.22 -16.00
CA VAL A 161 1.25 -3.42 -15.90
C VAL A 161 0.95 -4.92 -15.90
N PHE A 162 0.11 -5.34 -14.97
CA PHE A 162 -0.35 -6.73 -14.86
C PHE A 162 -1.86 -6.83 -14.99
N GLU A 163 -2.35 -7.96 -15.48
CA GLU A 163 -3.77 -8.30 -15.39
C GLU A 163 -4.12 -8.68 -13.95
N LYS A 164 -5.33 -8.36 -13.49
CA LYS A 164 -5.75 -8.57 -12.09
C LYS A 164 -5.69 -10.03 -11.62
N ASP A 165 -5.77 -10.98 -12.54
CA ASP A 165 -5.74 -12.42 -12.32
C ASP A 165 -4.37 -13.04 -12.65
N ASP A 166 -3.35 -12.21 -12.87
CA ASP A 166 -1.98 -12.68 -13.06
C ASP A 166 -1.46 -13.37 -11.78
N GLU A 167 -0.96 -14.59 -11.96
CA GLU A 167 -0.47 -15.43 -10.86
C GLU A 167 0.73 -14.80 -10.12
N ASN A 168 1.48 -13.92 -10.79
CA ASN A 168 2.64 -13.24 -10.22
C ASN A 168 2.27 -12.08 -9.27
N ILE A 169 1.03 -11.57 -9.34
CA ILE A 169 0.59 -10.44 -8.51
C ILE A 169 -0.61 -10.77 -7.62
N LYS A 170 -1.26 -11.93 -7.80
CA LYS A 170 -2.45 -12.32 -7.02
C LYS A 170 -2.25 -12.24 -5.50
N PHE A 171 -1.04 -12.49 -5.01
CA PHE A 171 -0.73 -12.49 -3.57
C PHE A 171 -0.55 -11.08 -3.00
N LEU A 172 -0.37 -10.07 -3.86
CA LEU A 172 -0.29 -8.66 -3.51
C LEU A 172 -1.68 -7.99 -3.47
N ARG A 173 -2.72 -8.71 -3.93
CA ARG A 173 -4.08 -8.17 -4.04
C ARG A 173 -4.84 -8.27 -2.72
N LEU A 174 -5.34 -7.13 -2.23
CA LEU A 174 -6.13 -7.00 -1.00
C LEU A 174 -7.63 -7.27 -1.21
N ASN A 175 -8.07 -7.53 -2.44
CA ASN A 175 -9.49 -7.74 -2.80
C ASN A 175 -10.42 -6.60 -2.31
N LEU A 176 -9.96 -5.35 -2.42
CA LEU A 176 -10.74 -4.18 -2.03
C LEU A 176 -11.85 -3.87 -3.06
N PHE A 177 -11.56 -4.07 -4.34
CA PHE A 177 -12.43 -3.77 -5.49
C PHE A 177 -13.08 -5.02 -6.11
#